data_AF-A0A4Y2TKN5-F1
#
_entry.id   AF-A0A4Y2TKN5-F1
#
_cell.length_a   1.000
_cell.length_b   1.000
_cell.length_c   1.000
_cell.angle_alpha   90.00
_cell.angle_beta   90.00
_cell.angle_gamma   90.00
#
_symmetry.space_group_name_H-M   'P 1'
#
loop_
_entity.id
_entity.type
_entity.pdbx_description
1 polymer ?
#
loop_
_entity_poly.entity_id
_entity_poly.type
_entity_poly.pdbx_seq_one_letter_code
_entity_poly.pdbx_strand_id
1 'polypeptide(L)'
;MTSRQKLKPLVIGRSKNPRSFKGSKSLEVDYDFNKKSWITSEICEKWVQKLVKRMIVESLKITLVFYDCPAHPKEINQKLKNVTVFYLPSNTTSKLQPMAQGG
;
A
#
# COMPACT_ATOMS: atom_id res chain seq x y z
N MET A 1 -15.05 22.35 -0.62
CA MET A 1 -15.30 20.92 -0.88
C MET A 1 -13.97 20.26 -1.18
N THR A 2 -13.35 19.61 -0.20
CA THR A 2 -12.04 18.97 -0.40
C THR A 2 -12.25 17.70 -1.21
N SER A 3 -11.82 17.69 -2.47
CA SER A 3 -11.80 16.47 -3.26
C SER A 3 -10.94 15.45 -2.52
N ARG A 4 -11.56 14.37 -2.04
CA ARG A 4 -10.87 13.27 -1.37
C ARG A 4 -9.99 12.62 -2.43
N GLN A 5 -8.71 12.99 -2.51
CA GLN A 5 -7.76 12.37 -3.42
C GLN A 5 -7.67 10.88 -3.08
N LYS A 6 -8.40 10.04 -3.84
CA LYS A 6 -8.36 8.59 -3.69
C LYS A 6 -7.13 8.07 -4.42
N LEU A 7 -6.24 7.40 -3.68
CA LEU A 7 -5.15 6.63 -4.29
C LEU A 7 -5.73 5.40 -4.98
N LYS A 8 -5.15 5.02 -6.12
CA LYS A 8 -5.47 3.72 -6.74
C LYS A 8 -5.09 2.62 -5.75
N PRO A 9 -5.99 1.69 -5.41
CA PRO A 9 -5.66 0.61 -4.50
C PRO A 9 -4.65 -0.33 -5.16
N LEU A 10 -3.76 -0.92 -4.36
CA LEU A 10 -2.88 -2.00 -4.78
C LEU A 10 -3.62 -3.33 -4.62
N VAL A 11 -3.70 -4.10 -5.69
CA VAL A 11 -4.28 -5.45 -5.72
C VAL A 11 -3.16 -6.45 -6.00
N ILE A 12 -3.05 -7.49 -5.18
CA ILE A 12 -2.05 -8.55 -5.33
C ILE A 12 -2.76 -9.85 -5.68
N GLY A 13 -2.54 -10.38 -6.88
CA GLY A 13 -3.13 -11.65 -7.32
C GLY A 13 -2.13 -12.79 -7.43
N ARG A 14 -2.63 -14.00 -7.74
CA ARG A 14 -1.78 -15.20 -7.94
C ARG A 14 -1.08 -15.20 -9.29
N SER A 15 -1.81 -14.79 -10.33
CA SER A 15 -1.34 -14.83 -11.71
C SER A 15 -0.68 -13.52 -12.08
N LYS A 16 0.43 -13.55 -12.82
CA LYS A 16 0.99 -12.34 -13.42
C LYS A 16 0.02 -11.66 -14.39
N ASN A 17 -0.79 -12.45 -15.10
CA ASN A 17 -1.77 -11.99 -16.08
C ASN A 17 -3.13 -12.64 -15.77
N PRO A 18 -3.95 -12.04 -14.89
CA PRO A 18 -5.26 -12.60 -14.58
C PRO A 18 -6.21 -12.44 -15.78
N ARG A 19 -7.00 -13.47 -16.06
CA ARG A 19 -7.98 -13.47 -17.17
C ARG A 19 -9.00 -12.34 -17.05
N SER A 20 -9.30 -11.89 -15.83
CA SER A 20 -10.22 -10.78 -15.55
C SER A 20 -9.74 -9.43 -16.09
N PHE A 21 -8.45 -9.27 -16.40
CA PHE A 21 -7.91 -8.02 -16.98
C PHE A 21 -7.73 -8.10 -18.50
N LYS A 22 -8.10 -9.22 -19.12
CA LYS A 22 -7.97 -9.38 -20.57
C LYS A 22 -8.90 -8.40 -21.29
N GLY A 23 -8.32 -7.54 -22.13
CA GLY A 23 -9.06 -6.52 -22.89
C GLY A 23 -9.25 -5.19 -22.16
N SER A 24 -8.79 -5.06 -20.90
CA SER A 24 -8.80 -3.79 -20.18
C SER A 24 -7.68 -2.87 -20.70
N LYS A 25 -8.05 -1.70 -21.24
CA LYS A 25 -7.08 -0.69 -21.72
C LYS A 25 -6.40 0.09 -20.59
N SER A 26 -7.09 0.22 -19.46
CA SER A 26 -6.60 0.91 -18.26
C SER A 26 -7.21 0.24 -17.04
N LEU A 27 -6.41 0.09 -15.98
CA LEU A 27 -6.87 -0.41 -14.69
C LEU A 27 -6.97 0.75 -13.70
N GLU A 28 -8.06 0.77 -12.94
CA GLU A 28 -8.25 1.72 -11.83
C GLU A 28 -7.46 1.31 -10.57
N VAL A 29 -6.78 0.17 -10.63
CA VAL A 29 -5.95 -0.39 -9.56
C VAL A 29 -4.51 -0.51 -10.01
N ASP A 30 -3.59 -0.39 -9.06
CA ASP A 30 -2.23 -0.89 -9.25
C ASP A 30 -2.24 -2.39 -9.01
N TYR A 31 -1.57 -3.17 -9.86
CA TYR A 31 -1.55 -4.63 -9.76
C TYR A 31 -0.12 -5.15 -9.61
N ASP A 32 0.07 -6.06 -8.65
CA ASP A 32 1.26 -6.90 -8.57
C ASP A 32 0.87 -8.37 -8.37
N PHE A 33 1.81 -9.29 -8.48
CA PHE A 33 1.53 -10.72 -8.38
C PHE A 33 2.48 -11.44 -7.40
N ASN A 34 1.91 -12.38 -6.66
CA ASN A 34 2.64 -13.31 -5.82
C ASN A 34 1.88 -14.65 -5.82
N LYS A 35 2.58 -15.78 -5.95
CA LYS A 35 1.96 -17.12 -5.96
C LYS A 35 1.06 -17.36 -4.75
N LYS A 36 1.38 -16.77 -3.59
CA LYS A 36 0.59 -16.84 -2.36
C LYS A 36 -0.52 -15.78 -2.23
N SER A 37 -0.57 -14.80 -3.15
CA SER A 37 -1.49 -13.63 -3.11
C SER A 37 -1.45 -12.81 -1.83
N TRP A 38 -0.34 -12.85 -1.11
CA TRP A 38 -0.09 -11.97 0.03
C TRP A 38 0.98 -10.95 -0.34
N ILE A 39 0.94 -9.82 0.37
CA ILE A 39 1.97 -8.79 0.24
C ILE A 39 3.32 -9.33 0.72
N THR A 40 4.37 -9.04 -0.04
CA THR A 40 5.77 -9.29 0.35
C THR A 40 6.45 -7.98 0.69
N SER A 41 7.61 -8.04 1.35
CA SER A 41 8.41 -6.84 1.64
C SER A 41 8.79 -6.10 0.36
N GLU A 42 9.21 -6.83 -0.67
CA GLU A 42 9.56 -6.28 -1.98
C GLU A 42 8.38 -5.54 -2.63
N ILE A 43 7.18 -6.14 -2.65
CA ILE A 43 5.98 -5.49 -3.22
C ILE A 43 5.60 -4.25 -2.40
N CYS A 44 5.67 -4.36 -1.08
CA CYS A 44 5.40 -3.25 -0.17
C CYS A 44 6.36 -2.09 -0.41
N GLU A 45 7.67 -2.35 -0.46
CA GLU A 45 8.69 -1.33 -0.67
C GLU A 45 8.51 -0.62 -2.01
N LYS A 46 8.33 -1.39 -3.09
CA LYS A 46 8.08 -0.86 -4.43
C LYS A 46 6.85 0.05 -4.45
N TRP A 47 5.77 -0.36 -3.79
CA TRP A 47 4.55 0.44 -3.70
C TRP A 47 4.76 1.73 -2.91
N VAL A 48 5.43 1.66 -1.75
CA VAL A 48 5.73 2.86 -0.94
C VAL A 48 6.63 3.82 -1.70
N GLN A 49 7.70 3.35 -2.34
CA GLN A 49 8.58 4.20 -3.14
C GLN A 49 7.83 4.93 -4.25
N LYS A 50 6.91 4.24 -4.94
CA LYS A 50 6.06 4.86 -5.97
C LYS A 50 5.14 5.94 -5.38
N LEU A 51 4.53 5.65 -4.22
CA LEU A 51 3.67 6.60 -3.52
C LEU A 51 4.44 7.84 -3.06
N VAL A 52 5.59 7.65 -2.44
CA VAL A 52 6.49 8.72 -1.98
C VAL A 52 6.88 9.63 -3.14
N LYS A 53 7.33 9.05 -4.26
CA LYS A 53 7.70 9.82 -5.48
C LYS A 53 6.54 10.71 -5.94
N ARG A 54 5.33 10.15 -5.97
CA ARG A 54 4.12 10.90 -6.33
C ARG A 54 3.84 12.06 -5.36
N MET A 55 3.93 11.81 -4.06
CA MET A 55 3.67 12.85 -3.04
C MET A 55 4.72 13.97 -3.07
N ILE A 56 5.97 13.66 -3.39
CA ILE A 56 7.00 14.68 -3.59
C ILE A 56 6.65 15.57 -4.79
N VAL A 57 6.28 14.97 -5.93
CA VAL A 57 5.88 15.72 -7.14
C VAL A 57 4.64 16.58 -6.87
N GLU A 58 3.65 16.04 -6.15
CA GLU A 58 2.43 16.76 -5.79
C GLU A 58 2.62 17.71 -4.59
N SER A 59 3.82 17.79 -4.00
CA SER A 59 4.12 18.55 -2.78
C SER A 59 3.14 18.29 -1.62
N LEU A 60 2.67 17.05 -1.52
CA LEU A 60 1.74 16.61 -0.48
C LEU A 60 2.49 16.00 0.70
N LYS A 61 2.03 16.32 1.91
CA LYS A 61 2.49 15.66 3.14
C LYS A 61 1.54 14.51 3.47
N ILE A 62 2.07 13.30 3.59
CA ILE A 62 1.27 12.11 3.92
C ILE A 62 1.80 11.39 5.16
N THR A 63 0.88 10.71 5.83
CA THR A 63 1.16 9.79 6.92
C THR A 63 0.78 8.38 6.50
N LEU A 64 1.73 7.45 6.55
CA LEU A 64 1.51 6.03 6.30
C LEU A 64 1.44 5.29 7.63
N VAL A 65 0.42 4.47 7.79
CA VAL A 65 0.24 3.62 8.98
C VAL A 65 0.27 2.16 8.53
N PHE A 66 1.24 1.41 9.03
CA PHE A 66 1.37 -0.02 8.79
C PHE A 66 0.93 -0.83 10.01
N TYR A 67 0.25 -1.95 9.79
CA TYR A 67 0.01 -2.97 10.81
C TYR A 67 1.27 -3.78 11.00
N ASP A 68 1.74 -4.08 12.22
CA ASP A 68 2.98 -4.85 12.41
C ASP A 68 3.01 -6.16 11.61
N CYS A 69 3.83 -6.16 10.56
CA CYS A 69 4.03 -7.25 9.63
C CYS A 69 5.54 -7.40 9.36
N PRO A 70 6.07 -8.64 9.31
CA PRO A 70 7.47 -8.87 8.95
C PRO A 70 7.82 -8.40 7.53
N ALA A 71 6.82 -8.10 6.69
CA ALA A 71 7.00 -7.55 5.35
C ALA A 71 7.31 -6.04 5.31
N HIS A 72 7.66 -5.40 6.43
CA HIS A 72 7.93 -3.96 6.42
C HIS A 72 9.37 -3.61 6.03
N PRO A 73 9.54 -2.64 5.13
CA PRO A 73 10.85 -2.07 4.87
C PRO A 73 11.19 -1.14 6.04
N LYS A 74 12.04 -1.63 6.96
CA LYS A 74 12.47 -0.91 8.16
C LYS A 74 13.23 0.40 7.85
N GLU A 75 13.66 0.57 6.60
CA GLU A 75 14.59 1.62 6.16
C GLU A 75 13.92 2.81 5.44
N ILE A 76 12.60 2.79 5.20
CA ILE A 76 11.90 3.89 4.48
C ILE A 76 12.00 5.23 5.23
N ASN A 77 12.13 5.20 6.56
CA ASN A 77 12.06 6.39 7.40
C ASN A 77 13.25 7.35 7.27
N GLN A 78 14.39 6.96 6.70
CA GLN A 78 15.61 7.73 6.87
C GLN A 78 15.78 8.92 5.91
N LYS A 79 14.91 9.11 4.89
CA LYS A 79 15.19 10.13 3.83
C LYS A 79 14.02 10.98 3.34
N LEU A 80 12.85 10.96 3.98
CA LEU A 80 11.64 11.59 3.40
C LEU A 80 11.09 12.72 4.28
N LYS A 81 11.28 13.98 3.85
CA LYS A 81 10.74 15.17 4.55
C LYS A 81 9.20 15.25 4.56
N ASN A 82 8.55 14.61 3.59
CA ASN A 82 7.11 14.74 3.33
C ASN A 82 6.29 13.49 3.68
N VAL A 83 6.94 12.42 4.14
CA VAL A 83 6.28 11.14 4.43
C VAL A 83 6.67 10.67 5.82
N THR A 84 5.70 10.57 6.71
CA THR A 84 5.89 9.99 8.05
C THR A 84 5.30 8.58 8.06
N VAL A 85 6.09 7.58 8.48
CA VAL A 85 5.63 6.20 8.60
C VAL A 85 5.47 5.83 10.07
N PHE A 86 4.27 5.39 10.44
CA PHE A 86 3.94 4.82 11.75
C PHE A 86 3.70 3.32 11.64
N TYR A 87 4.16 2.59 12.64
CA TYR A 87 3.88 1.17 12.81
C TYR A 87 2.95 1.00 14.01
N LEU A 88 1.85 0.28 13.82
CA LEU A 88 0.99 -0.12 14.92
C LEU A 88 1.69 -1.23 15.72
N PRO A 89 1.53 -1.29 17.05
CA PRO A 89 2.13 -2.34 17.87
C PRO A 89 1.58 -3.73 17.50
N SER A 90 2.44 -4.75 17.60
CA SER A 90 2.09 -6.17 17.49
C SER A 90 0.90 -6.49 18.40
N ASN A 91 -0.06 -7.31 17.94
CA ASN A 91 -1.30 -7.70 18.64
C ASN A 91 -2.47 -6.71 18.71
N THR A 92 -2.52 -5.66 17.88
CA THR A 92 -3.69 -4.76 17.82
C THR A 92 -4.72 -5.10 16.73
N THR A 93 -4.73 -6.35 16.28
CA THR A 93 -5.50 -6.87 15.14
C THR A 93 -7.01 -6.86 15.37
N SER A 94 -7.50 -6.96 16.61
CA SER A 94 -8.96 -7.06 16.87
C SER A 94 -9.66 -5.75 17.27
N LYS A 95 -8.93 -4.77 17.83
CA LYS A 95 -9.56 -3.56 18.39
C LYS A 95 -9.38 -2.29 17.57
N LEU A 96 -8.30 -2.17 16.79
CA LEU A 96 -7.95 -0.94 16.06
C LEU A 96 -7.99 -1.10 14.53
N GLN A 97 -8.33 -2.28 14.01
CA GLN A 97 -8.43 -2.51 12.58
C GLN A 97 -9.88 -2.36 12.11
N PRO A 98 -10.20 -1.32 11.31
CA PRO A 98 -11.50 -1.24 10.64
C PRO A 98 -11.76 -2.47 9.76
N MET A 99 -10.69 -3.06 9.21
CA MET A 99 -10.75 -4.28 8.40
C MET A 99 -11.12 -5.53 9.21
N ALA A 100 -10.79 -5.58 10.51
CA ALA A 100 -11.11 -6.72 11.37
C ALA A 100 -12.45 -6.60 12.10
N GLN A 101 -13.12 -5.44 11.99
CA GLN A 101 -14.42 -5.17 12.61
C GLN A 101 -15.62 -5.38 11.66
N GLY A 102 -15.40 -5.92 10.45
CA GLY A 102 -16.46 -6.37 9.57
C GLY A 102 -16.93 -7.78 9.94
N GLY A 103 -17.63 -7.89 11.07
CA GLY A 103 -18.45 -9.06 11.43
C GLY A 103 -19.91 -8.82 11.08
#